data_AF-A0AA51L4T1-F1
#
_entry.id   AF-A0AA51L4T1-F1
#
_cell.length_a   1.000
_cell.length_b   1.000
_cell.length_c   1.000
_cell.angle_alpha   90.00
_cell.angle_beta   90.00
_cell.angle_gamma   90.00
#
_symmetry.space_group_name_H-M   'P 1'
#
loop_
_entity.id
_entity.type
_entity.pdbx_description
1 polymer ?
#
loop_
_entity_poly.entity_id
_entity_poly.type
_entity_poly.pdbx_seq_one_letter_code
_entity_poly.pdbx_strand_id
1 'polypeptide(L)'
;MKKKPRLIGDDHVKSVHQALLQFTQKQPIDYYPSTILETVNYITNLYKNIEFVTSKFDSKHPDQEKDLTLHLTNNKLVKINLFLIKKGGRIQPKNPGAKSFLKKYFLSDQLQTEFNILFEKNYLVFLKELVEVREGTHYFSDKKELKKLVSSYFPRFTEIINPCRDKFLYKLRESYFALIKDFYNEKAEGFFHAFNAFFMTEDVNIITSYGENENNVSVENFNPGTPNFSDIQIYKSGKNTVGIRFGKIALTLRFKFESGPISSIKLAASYDTFPDLHEKENINSSTIQKMNDLLHAHEYNQTVNSSNAIGKCHEAISYYYFIKEYPGISQVETHECVLLLQKYYSLVKSEVLKKLFKSTSTIYTAIKEKLNEKYEDYTMESIELVPDSYISDRLNTGDLQLILKVNDAYIVENISLKALAKKSSKITTKNPGIGTILGPTFFNVGSMIPTVNEVKSRYENGELSHKGSLEVLSEELGMQLNLATQEQLKQGIENLLGKAMMAVTFYEDCVSYCKEHSKIDSIVSVYSKTPSAIQNTLAWNDDLDTISLRVKFSRGQEHGWSTIKLTSEYQLG
;
A
#
# COMPACT_ATOMS: atom_id res chain seq x y z
N MET A 1 -31.56 -10.23 -20.25
CA MET A 1 -30.17 -10.73 -20.35
C MET A 1 -29.21 -9.54 -20.29
N LYS A 2 -28.29 -9.49 -19.32
CA LYS A 2 -27.27 -8.43 -19.26
C LYS A 2 -26.30 -8.59 -20.44
N LYS A 3 -26.39 -7.73 -21.47
CA LYS A 3 -25.42 -7.68 -22.58
C LYS A 3 -24.02 -7.39 -21.99
N LYS A 4 -22.97 -8.00 -22.56
CA LYS A 4 -21.59 -7.74 -22.14
C LYS A 4 -21.24 -6.26 -22.46
N PRO A 5 -20.59 -5.50 -21.55
CA PRO A 5 -20.30 -4.08 -21.74
C PRO A 5 -19.57 -3.73 -23.05
N ARG A 6 -18.64 -4.58 -23.50
CA ARG A 6 -17.91 -4.38 -24.76
C ARG A 6 -18.85 -4.32 -25.99
N LEU A 7 -19.87 -5.19 -26.01
CA LEU A 7 -20.83 -5.23 -27.12
C LEU A 7 -21.67 -3.94 -27.18
N ILE A 8 -21.99 -3.37 -26.01
CA ILE A 8 -22.76 -2.11 -25.94
C ILE A 8 -21.96 -0.94 -26.54
N GLY A 9 -20.66 -0.86 -26.23
CA GLY A 9 -19.78 0.18 -26.79
C GLY A 9 -19.56 0.02 -28.30
N ASP A 10 -19.26 -1.20 -28.75
CA ASP A 10 -19.02 -1.47 -30.18
C ASP A 10 -20.30 -1.24 -31.02
N ASP A 11 -21.48 -1.61 -30.50
CA ASP A 11 -22.77 -1.32 -31.15
C ASP A 11 -23.03 0.19 -31.22
N HIS A 12 -22.73 0.94 -30.15
CA HIS A 12 -22.86 2.39 -30.14
C HIS A 12 -22.01 3.06 -31.21
N VAL A 13 -20.73 2.67 -31.34
CA VAL A 13 -19.82 3.20 -32.37
C VAL A 13 -20.38 2.98 -33.77
N LYS A 14 -20.88 1.77 -34.06
CA LYS A 14 -21.48 1.45 -35.37
C LYS A 14 -22.73 2.28 -35.66
N SER A 15 -23.62 2.44 -34.67
CA SER A 15 -24.83 3.23 -34.83
C SER A 15 -24.54 4.72 -35.03
N VAL A 16 -23.59 5.29 -34.29
CA VAL A 16 -23.16 6.69 -34.49
C VAL A 16 -22.52 6.87 -35.87
N HIS A 17 -21.69 5.92 -36.31
CA HIS A 17 -21.09 5.94 -37.65
C HIS A 17 -22.16 5.95 -38.75
N GLN A 18 -23.13 5.04 -38.69
CA GLN A 18 -24.22 4.97 -39.68
C GLN A 18 -25.08 6.23 -39.69
N ALA A 19 -25.42 6.76 -38.51
CA ALA A 19 -26.19 8.00 -38.39
C ALA A 19 -25.42 9.21 -38.95
N LEU A 20 -24.11 9.31 -38.72
CA LEU A 20 -23.27 10.36 -39.30
C LEU A 20 -23.19 10.25 -40.83
N LEU A 21 -23.06 9.05 -41.40
CA LEU A 21 -23.08 8.84 -42.85
C LEU A 21 -24.40 9.28 -43.49
N GLN A 22 -25.52 8.97 -42.84
CA GLN A 22 -26.84 9.40 -43.31
C GLN A 22 -27.01 10.92 -43.18
N PHE A 23 -26.56 11.50 -42.08
CA PHE A 23 -26.58 12.94 -41.87
C PHE A 23 -25.78 13.68 -42.96
N THR A 24 -24.56 13.23 -43.29
CA THR A 24 -23.74 13.86 -44.35
C THR A 24 -24.38 13.72 -45.74
N GLN A 25 -25.18 12.68 -45.95
CA GLN A 25 -25.98 12.47 -47.17
C GLN A 25 -27.35 13.18 -47.16
N LYS A 26 -27.63 14.00 -46.14
CA LYS A 26 -28.92 14.69 -45.93
C LYS A 26 -30.12 13.75 -45.84
N GLN A 27 -29.92 12.55 -45.32
CA GLN A 27 -30.96 11.58 -45.01
C GLN A 27 -31.49 11.79 -43.58
N PRO A 28 -32.77 11.48 -43.30
CA PRO A 28 -33.34 11.61 -41.96
C PRO A 28 -32.69 10.63 -40.97
N ILE A 29 -32.45 11.09 -39.74
CA ILE A 29 -31.85 10.28 -38.67
C ILE A 29 -32.75 10.16 -37.42
N ASP A 30 -33.94 10.75 -37.42
CA ASP A 30 -34.81 10.90 -36.23
C ASP A 30 -35.28 9.58 -35.60
N TYR A 31 -35.12 8.46 -36.31
CA TYR A 31 -35.48 7.13 -35.84
C TYR A 31 -34.41 6.48 -34.94
N TYR A 32 -33.20 7.05 -34.84
CA TYR A 32 -32.18 6.53 -33.92
C TYR A 32 -32.52 6.87 -32.45
N PRO A 33 -32.05 6.06 -31.49
CA PRO A 33 -32.20 6.37 -30.07
C PRO A 33 -31.56 7.72 -29.71
N SER A 34 -32.07 8.37 -28.66
CA SER A 34 -31.57 9.66 -28.15
C SER A 34 -30.06 9.64 -27.88
N THR A 35 -29.52 8.54 -27.37
CA THR A 35 -28.07 8.36 -27.16
C THR A 35 -27.25 8.49 -28.44
N ILE A 36 -27.81 8.15 -29.59
CA ILE A 36 -27.12 8.28 -30.89
C ILE A 36 -27.33 9.70 -31.42
N LEU A 37 -28.57 10.19 -31.41
CA LEU A 37 -28.94 11.51 -31.91
C LEU A 37 -28.14 12.63 -31.23
N GLU A 38 -28.09 12.63 -29.90
CA GLU A 38 -27.34 13.63 -29.14
C GLU A 38 -25.83 13.57 -29.45
N THR A 39 -25.26 12.38 -29.65
CA THR A 39 -23.84 12.23 -30.02
C THR A 39 -23.58 12.78 -31.41
N VAL A 40 -24.43 12.45 -32.38
CA VAL A 40 -24.34 12.95 -33.75
C VAL A 40 -24.46 14.47 -33.75
N ASN A 41 -25.50 15.02 -33.11
CA ASN A 41 -25.73 16.45 -32.98
C ASN A 41 -24.52 17.17 -32.38
N TYR A 42 -23.94 16.62 -31.31
CA TYR A 42 -22.74 17.16 -30.68
C TYR A 42 -21.55 17.18 -31.66
N ILE A 43 -21.28 16.08 -32.36
CA ILE A 43 -20.19 15.96 -33.33
C ILE A 43 -20.37 16.96 -34.49
N THR A 44 -21.58 17.06 -35.05
CA THR A 44 -21.86 17.94 -36.19
C THR A 44 -21.86 19.42 -35.81
N ASN A 45 -22.21 19.73 -34.56
CA ASN A 45 -22.07 21.09 -34.02
C ASN A 45 -20.60 21.47 -33.83
N LEU A 46 -19.77 20.53 -33.38
CA LEU A 46 -18.33 20.73 -33.20
C LEU A 46 -17.58 20.82 -34.53
N TYR A 47 -18.00 20.03 -35.53
CA TYR A 47 -17.41 19.96 -36.86
C TYR A 47 -18.48 20.15 -37.94
N LYS A 48 -18.65 21.39 -38.40
CA LYS A 48 -19.70 21.77 -39.37
C LYS A 48 -19.44 21.33 -40.81
N ASN A 49 -18.22 20.87 -41.10
CA ASN A 49 -17.73 20.66 -42.46
C ASN A 49 -17.25 19.21 -42.69
N ILE A 50 -17.98 18.24 -42.14
CA ILE A 50 -17.70 16.81 -42.33
C ILE A 50 -18.12 16.42 -43.76
N GLU A 51 -17.17 15.87 -44.53
CA GLU A 51 -17.42 15.35 -45.88
C GLU A 51 -17.83 13.87 -45.82
N PHE A 52 -17.06 13.05 -45.12
CA PHE A 52 -17.39 11.66 -44.84
C PHE A 52 -16.73 11.16 -43.54
N VAL A 53 -17.18 10.00 -43.07
CA VAL A 53 -16.71 9.38 -41.82
C VAL A 53 -16.37 7.90 -42.04
N THR A 54 -15.27 7.46 -41.45
CA THR A 54 -14.89 6.04 -41.38
C THR A 54 -14.89 5.57 -39.92
N SER A 55 -15.08 4.28 -39.71
CA SER A 55 -15.05 3.64 -38.39
C SER A 55 -13.84 2.71 -38.25
N LYS A 56 -13.36 2.48 -37.02
CA LYS A 56 -12.37 1.42 -36.74
C LYS A 56 -12.76 0.05 -37.32
N PHE A 57 -14.05 -0.24 -37.45
CA PHE A 57 -14.54 -1.50 -37.99
C PHE A 57 -14.34 -1.65 -39.50
N ASP A 58 -14.00 -0.56 -40.20
CA ASP A 58 -13.62 -0.59 -41.61
C ASP A 58 -12.15 -1.02 -41.81
N SER A 59 -11.36 -1.06 -40.73
CA SER A 59 -9.94 -1.46 -40.73
C SER A 59 -9.75 -2.97 -40.54
N LYS A 60 -8.64 -3.51 -41.07
CA LYS A 60 -8.18 -4.88 -40.79
C LYS A 60 -7.84 -5.13 -39.33
N HIS A 61 -7.50 -4.08 -38.58
CA HIS A 61 -7.13 -4.14 -37.17
C HIS A 61 -7.92 -3.13 -36.32
N PRO A 62 -9.23 -3.34 -36.09
CA PRO A 62 -10.08 -2.38 -35.38
C PRO A 62 -9.59 -2.02 -33.96
N ASP A 63 -8.93 -2.96 -33.28
CA ASP A 63 -8.41 -2.75 -31.92
C ASP A 63 -7.21 -1.78 -31.87
N GLN A 64 -6.62 -1.44 -33.03
CA GLN A 64 -5.50 -0.49 -33.16
C GLN A 64 -5.94 0.92 -33.56
N GLU A 65 -7.17 1.08 -34.05
CA GLU A 65 -7.72 2.34 -34.53
C GLU A 65 -8.56 3.07 -33.46
N LYS A 66 -8.85 4.35 -33.72
CA LYS A 66 -9.81 5.18 -32.97
C LYS A 66 -11.22 4.92 -33.51
N ASP A 67 -12.26 5.12 -32.68
CA ASP A 67 -13.62 4.67 -32.99
C ASP A 67 -14.16 5.24 -34.31
N LEU A 68 -13.95 6.54 -34.55
CA LEU A 68 -14.30 7.24 -35.78
C LEU A 68 -13.13 8.08 -36.31
N THR A 69 -13.05 8.24 -37.63
CA THR A 69 -12.22 9.25 -38.30
C THR A 69 -13.10 10.12 -39.20
N LEU A 70 -13.19 11.41 -38.89
CA LEU A 70 -13.88 12.40 -39.70
C LEU A 70 -12.92 12.96 -40.75
N HIS A 71 -13.39 13.01 -41.99
CA HIS A 71 -12.71 13.67 -43.10
C HIS A 71 -13.42 15.01 -43.34
N LEU A 72 -12.73 16.10 -43.05
CA LEU A 72 -13.29 17.44 -43.18
C LEU A 72 -13.00 18.02 -44.57
N THR A 73 -13.85 18.93 -45.06
CA THR A 73 -13.71 19.55 -46.40
C THR A 73 -12.41 20.33 -46.64
N ASN A 74 -11.66 20.62 -45.58
CA ASN A 74 -10.34 21.27 -45.63
C ASN A 74 -9.18 20.26 -45.60
N ASN A 75 -9.43 18.98 -45.92
CA ASN A 75 -8.49 17.87 -45.86
C ASN A 75 -7.93 17.56 -44.45
N LYS A 76 -8.50 18.13 -43.38
CA LYS A 76 -8.12 17.76 -42.01
C LYS A 76 -8.80 16.45 -41.61
N LEU A 77 -8.06 15.62 -40.91
CA LEU A 77 -8.56 14.39 -40.30
C LEU A 77 -8.75 14.61 -38.79
N VAL A 78 -9.91 14.24 -38.28
CA VAL A 78 -10.20 14.27 -36.84
C VAL A 78 -10.49 12.86 -36.36
N LYS A 79 -9.70 12.35 -35.43
CA LYS A 79 -9.90 11.04 -34.81
C LYS A 79 -10.67 11.19 -33.51
N ILE A 80 -11.72 10.39 -33.34
CA ILE A 80 -12.65 10.47 -32.20
C ILE A 80 -12.73 9.11 -31.50
N ASN A 81 -12.63 9.12 -30.17
CA ASN A 81 -13.04 8.01 -29.32
C ASN A 81 -14.46 8.26 -28.79
N LEU A 82 -15.29 7.23 -28.77
CA LEU A 82 -16.67 7.29 -28.28
C LEU A 82 -16.83 6.43 -27.03
N PHE A 83 -17.37 7.04 -25.97
CA PHE A 83 -17.67 6.35 -24.72
C PHE A 83 -19.16 6.42 -24.44
N LEU A 84 -19.83 5.27 -24.33
CA LEU A 84 -21.21 5.19 -23.87
C LEU A 84 -21.24 4.71 -22.42
N ILE A 85 -21.64 5.57 -21.49
CA ILE A 85 -21.66 5.29 -20.05
C ILE A 85 -23.03 5.56 -19.43
N LYS A 86 -23.42 4.76 -18.43
CA LYS A 86 -24.58 5.12 -17.60
C LYS A 86 -24.17 6.31 -16.71
N LYS A 87 -25.06 7.27 -16.45
CA LYS A 87 -24.81 8.38 -15.51
C LYS A 87 -24.35 7.82 -14.15
N GLY A 88 -23.26 8.38 -13.61
CA GLY A 88 -22.56 7.88 -12.42
C GLY A 88 -21.59 6.71 -12.68
N GLY A 89 -21.51 6.21 -13.91
CA GLY A 89 -20.53 5.22 -14.35
C GLY A 89 -19.15 5.86 -14.61
N ARG A 90 -18.10 5.05 -14.51
CA ARG A 90 -16.72 5.49 -14.77
C ARG A 90 -16.35 5.30 -16.23
N ILE A 91 -15.62 6.26 -16.79
CA ILE A 91 -14.95 6.12 -18.08
C ILE A 91 -13.79 5.14 -17.89
N GLN A 92 -13.68 4.14 -18.76
CA GLN A 92 -12.65 3.12 -18.71
C GLN A 92 -11.81 3.17 -19.99
N PRO A 93 -10.60 3.76 -19.96
CA PRO A 93 -9.69 3.68 -21.08
C PRO A 93 -9.18 2.23 -21.25
N LYS A 94 -8.46 1.96 -22.35
CA LYS A 94 -7.91 0.62 -22.62
C LYS A 94 -7.05 0.15 -21.44
N ASN A 95 -7.40 -1.01 -20.88
CA ASN A 95 -6.69 -1.59 -19.73
C ASN A 95 -5.27 -2.00 -20.11
N PRO A 96 -4.24 -1.45 -19.46
CA PRO A 96 -2.87 -1.82 -19.76
C PRO A 96 -2.48 -3.17 -19.13
N GLY A 97 -1.54 -3.87 -19.76
CA GLY A 97 -0.94 -5.08 -19.21
C GLY A 97 0.06 -4.75 -18.11
N ALA A 98 -0.06 -5.37 -16.93
CA ALA A 98 0.77 -5.03 -15.76
C ALA A 98 2.28 -5.24 -15.97
N LYS A 99 2.69 -6.06 -16.95
CA LYS A 99 4.11 -6.37 -17.23
C LYS A 99 4.77 -5.54 -18.33
N SER A 100 4.04 -4.63 -18.96
CA SER A 100 4.56 -3.83 -20.09
C SER A 100 4.13 -2.37 -20.10
N PHE A 101 3.28 -1.96 -19.15
CA PHE A 101 2.72 -0.62 -19.14
C PHE A 101 3.73 0.49 -18.82
N LEU A 102 4.76 0.22 -18.01
CA LEU A 102 5.79 1.22 -17.70
C LEU A 102 6.64 1.51 -18.92
N LYS A 103 7.06 0.47 -19.64
CA LYS A 103 7.74 0.62 -20.94
C LYS A 103 6.86 1.39 -21.93
N LYS A 104 5.60 1.01 -22.05
CA LYS A 104 4.70 1.53 -23.09
C LYS A 104 4.25 2.97 -22.84
N TYR A 105 3.88 3.29 -21.59
CA TYR A 105 3.24 4.57 -21.26
C TYR A 105 4.21 5.51 -20.56
N PHE A 106 5.10 5.01 -19.70
CA PHE A 106 6.10 5.83 -19.00
C PHE A 106 7.45 5.89 -19.75
N LEU A 107 7.54 5.23 -20.91
CA LEU A 107 8.74 5.20 -21.77
C LEU A 107 10.02 4.73 -21.05
N SER A 108 9.88 3.89 -20.01
CA SER A 108 11.03 3.43 -19.22
C SER A 108 11.11 1.91 -19.15
N ASP A 109 12.12 1.36 -19.85
CA ASP A 109 12.47 -0.06 -19.82
C ASP A 109 13.08 -0.49 -18.48
N GLN A 110 13.88 0.38 -17.88
CA GLN A 110 14.47 0.17 -16.56
C GLN A 110 13.37 0.01 -15.50
N LEU A 111 12.44 0.97 -15.44
CA LEU A 111 11.35 0.96 -14.47
C LEU A 111 10.46 -0.28 -14.64
N GLN A 112 10.22 -0.69 -15.89
CA GLN A 112 9.47 -1.91 -16.17
C GLN A 112 10.20 -3.17 -15.70
N THR A 113 11.52 -3.20 -15.84
CA THR A 113 12.37 -4.32 -15.40
C THR A 113 12.39 -4.42 -13.88
N GLU A 114 12.60 -3.31 -13.19
CA GLU A 114 12.56 -3.22 -11.72
C GLU A 114 11.20 -3.65 -11.16
N PHE A 115 10.11 -3.14 -11.74
CA PHE A 115 8.76 -3.56 -11.37
C PHE A 115 8.53 -5.05 -11.59
N ASN A 116 8.99 -5.62 -12.72
CA ASN A 116 8.82 -7.04 -13.01
C ASN A 116 9.59 -7.94 -12.02
N ILE A 117 10.78 -7.53 -11.57
CA ILE A 117 11.55 -8.25 -10.54
C ILE A 117 10.75 -8.27 -9.21
N LEU A 118 10.24 -7.11 -8.78
CA LEU A 118 9.43 -7.00 -7.56
C LEU A 118 8.12 -7.79 -7.69
N PHE A 119 7.46 -7.73 -8.85
CA PHE A 119 6.25 -8.48 -9.14
C PHE A 119 6.48 -9.98 -9.00
N GLU A 120 7.52 -10.52 -9.63
CA GLU A 120 7.81 -11.96 -9.61
C GLU A 120 8.17 -12.45 -8.21
N LYS A 121 8.97 -11.69 -7.47
CA LYS A 121 9.27 -11.96 -6.06
C LYS A 121 8.00 -12.04 -5.22
N ASN A 122 7.13 -11.03 -5.31
CA ASN A 122 5.89 -10.97 -4.53
C ASN A 122 4.89 -12.06 -4.95
N TYR A 123 4.83 -12.40 -6.24
CA TYR A 123 3.93 -13.43 -6.75
C TYR A 123 4.35 -14.83 -6.30
N LEU A 124 5.65 -15.09 -6.24
CA LEU A 124 6.16 -16.36 -5.70
C LEU A 124 5.81 -16.51 -4.21
N VAL A 125 5.97 -15.44 -3.41
CA VAL A 125 5.56 -15.42 -2.00
C VAL A 125 4.07 -15.69 -1.87
N PHE A 126 3.23 -15.04 -2.68
CA PHE A 126 1.79 -15.28 -2.71
C PHE A 126 1.44 -16.75 -2.98
N LEU A 127 2.07 -17.37 -3.97
CA LEU A 127 1.82 -18.79 -4.28
C LEU A 127 2.22 -19.72 -3.14
N LYS A 128 3.35 -19.45 -2.46
CA LYS A 128 3.78 -20.22 -1.29
C LYS A 128 2.77 -20.08 -0.15
N GLU A 129 2.38 -18.85 0.19
CA GLU A 129 1.38 -18.59 1.24
C GLU A 129 0.07 -19.35 0.97
N LEU A 130 -0.38 -19.40 -0.29
CA LEU A 130 -1.58 -20.18 -0.64
C LEU A 130 -1.42 -21.69 -0.39
N VAL A 131 -0.27 -22.27 -0.73
CA VAL A 131 -0.02 -23.70 -0.45
C VAL A 131 0.10 -23.93 1.05
N GLU A 132 0.76 -23.03 1.78
CA GLU A 132 0.89 -23.08 3.24
C GLU A 132 -0.46 -23.01 3.97
N VAL A 133 -1.45 -22.27 3.45
CA VAL A 133 -2.82 -22.29 3.98
C VAL A 133 -3.40 -23.70 4.00
N ARG A 134 -3.01 -24.57 3.06
CA ARG A 134 -3.52 -25.94 2.98
C ARG A 134 -2.60 -27.00 3.61
N GLU A 135 -1.30 -26.91 3.36
CA GLU A 135 -0.33 -27.94 3.75
C GLU A 135 0.53 -27.56 4.96
N GLY A 136 0.44 -26.32 5.44
CA GLY A 136 1.39 -25.78 6.41
C GLY A 136 2.78 -25.54 5.80
N THR A 137 3.81 -25.51 6.63
CA THR A 137 5.18 -25.25 6.19
C THR A 137 5.65 -26.28 5.18
N HIS A 138 6.09 -25.82 4.01
CA HIS A 138 6.58 -26.68 2.93
C HIS A 138 7.90 -26.15 2.33
N TYR A 139 8.56 -26.97 1.52
CA TYR A 139 9.84 -26.61 0.88
C TYR A 139 9.74 -26.34 -0.62
N PHE A 140 8.54 -26.43 -1.22
CA PHE A 140 8.33 -26.08 -2.63
C PHE A 140 8.79 -24.66 -2.94
N SER A 141 9.69 -24.54 -3.91
CA SER A 141 10.28 -23.27 -4.34
C SER A 141 10.02 -22.99 -5.82
N ASP A 142 9.73 -24.01 -6.61
CA ASP A 142 9.46 -23.87 -8.04
C ASP A 142 8.07 -23.29 -8.31
N LYS A 143 8.02 -22.27 -9.16
CA LYS A 143 6.79 -21.55 -9.50
C LYS A 143 5.77 -22.41 -10.24
N LYS A 144 6.22 -23.32 -11.12
CA LYS A 144 5.33 -24.14 -11.95
C LYS A 144 4.66 -25.20 -11.08
N GLU A 145 5.41 -25.80 -10.16
CA GLU A 145 4.89 -26.73 -9.15
C GLU A 145 3.88 -26.05 -8.23
N LEU A 146 4.23 -24.89 -7.65
CA LEU A 146 3.32 -24.14 -6.78
C LEU A 146 2.00 -23.78 -7.50
N LYS A 147 2.06 -23.35 -8.76
CA LYS A 147 0.84 -23.08 -9.55
C LYS A 147 -0.03 -24.31 -9.72
N LYS A 148 0.56 -25.49 -9.93
CA LYS A 148 -0.18 -26.75 -10.08
C LYS A 148 -0.93 -27.09 -8.80
N LEU A 149 -0.26 -26.97 -7.65
CA LEU A 149 -0.86 -27.18 -6.33
C LEU A 149 -1.99 -26.18 -6.07
N VAL A 150 -1.73 -24.89 -6.25
CA VAL A 150 -2.73 -23.83 -6.06
C VAL A 150 -3.95 -24.04 -6.96
N SER A 151 -3.76 -24.42 -8.22
CA SER A 151 -4.89 -24.68 -9.13
C SER A 151 -5.76 -25.85 -8.67
N SER A 152 -5.17 -26.84 -8.02
CA SER A 152 -5.87 -28.01 -7.47
C SER A 152 -6.64 -27.63 -6.20
N TYR A 153 -6.00 -26.90 -5.30
CA TYR A 153 -6.57 -26.55 -3.98
C TYR A 153 -7.58 -25.40 -4.06
N PHE A 154 -7.31 -24.40 -4.91
CA PHE A 154 -8.05 -23.14 -4.96
C PHE A 154 -8.33 -22.73 -6.41
N PRO A 155 -9.35 -23.33 -7.07
CA PRO A 155 -9.72 -22.95 -8.43
C PRO A 155 -10.29 -21.51 -8.52
N ARG A 156 -10.75 -20.95 -7.40
CA ARG A 156 -11.29 -19.59 -7.27
C ARG A 156 -10.88 -18.97 -5.95
N PHE A 157 -10.96 -17.64 -5.85
CA PHE A 157 -10.82 -16.95 -4.58
C PHE A 157 -11.96 -17.28 -3.62
N THR A 158 -11.61 -17.44 -2.35
CA THR A 158 -12.53 -17.71 -1.23
C THR A 158 -12.14 -16.82 -0.06
N GLU A 159 -13.03 -16.69 0.94
CA GLU A 159 -12.73 -15.92 2.16
C GLU A 159 -11.46 -16.38 2.87
N ILE A 160 -11.12 -17.67 2.77
CA ILE A 160 -9.91 -18.24 3.39
C ILE A 160 -8.64 -17.68 2.74
N ILE A 161 -8.63 -17.47 1.42
CA ILE A 161 -7.45 -17.05 0.67
C ILE A 161 -7.48 -15.59 0.19
N ASN A 162 -8.59 -14.88 0.40
CA ASN A 162 -8.71 -13.44 0.15
C ASN A 162 -7.65 -12.62 0.92
N PRO A 163 -7.30 -12.92 2.18
CA PRO A 163 -6.21 -12.23 2.87
C PRO A 163 -4.87 -12.31 2.13
N CYS A 164 -4.52 -13.48 1.56
CA CYS A 164 -3.32 -13.65 0.74
C CYS A 164 -3.39 -12.82 -0.55
N ARG A 165 -4.57 -12.78 -1.19
CA ARG A 165 -4.82 -11.98 -2.39
C ARG A 165 -4.62 -10.50 -2.11
N ASP A 166 -5.28 -9.97 -1.08
CA ASP A 166 -5.17 -8.57 -0.70
C ASP A 166 -3.73 -8.22 -0.35
N LYS A 167 -2.99 -9.18 0.22
CA LYS A 167 -1.58 -8.99 0.57
C LYS A 167 -0.68 -8.87 -0.62
N PHE A 168 -0.90 -9.71 -1.60
CA PHE A 168 -0.19 -9.61 -2.84
C PHE A 168 -0.49 -8.28 -3.56
N LEU A 169 -1.77 -7.89 -3.65
CA LEU A 169 -2.16 -6.66 -4.34
C LEU A 169 -1.65 -5.39 -3.64
N TYR A 170 -1.65 -5.36 -2.30
CA TYR A 170 -1.06 -4.28 -1.51
C TYR A 170 0.43 -4.12 -1.81
N LYS A 171 1.19 -5.22 -1.81
CA LYS A 171 2.63 -5.17 -2.11
C LYS A 171 2.91 -4.70 -3.53
N LEU A 172 2.09 -5.09 -4.50
CA LEU A 172 2.20 -4.59 -5.86
C LEU A 172 1.93 -3.08 -5.93
N ARG A 173 0.90 -2.60 -5.24
CA ARG A 173 0.58 -1.16 -5.13
C ARG A 173 1.77 -0.39 -4.54
N GLU A 174 2.32 -0.85 -3.42
CA GLU A 174 3.46 -0.18 -2.77
C GLU A 174 4.72 -0.20 -3.63
N SER A 175 5.04 -1.35 -4.25
CA SER A 175 6.19 -1.46 -5.15
C SER A 175 6.05 -0.53 -6.35
N TYR A 176 4.85 -0.46 -6.93
CA TYR A 176 4.59 0.45 -8.04
C TYR A 176 4.62 1.92 -7.62
N PHE A 177 4.01 2.26 -6.48
CA PHE A 177 3.98 3.63 -5.98
C PHE A 177 5.39 4.15 -5.68
N ALA A 178 6.26 3.35 -5.04
CA ALA A 178 7.64 3.73 -4.79
C ALA A 178 8.39 4.09 -6.08
N LEU A 179 8.30 3.21 -7.10
CA LEU A 179 8.95 3.42 -8.40
C LEU A 179 8.42 4.68 -9.12
N ILE A 180 7.10 4.87 -9.14
CA ILE A 180 6.49 6.03 -9.79
C ILE A 180 6.76 7.33 -9.04
N LYS A 181 6.82 7.28 -7.71
CA LYS A 181 7.19 8.41 -6.86
C LYS A 181 8.57 8.92 -7.21
N ASP A 182 9.55 8.02 -7.28
CA ASP A 182 10.93 8.38 -7.62
C ASP A 182 11.02 8.94 -9.05
N PHE A 183 10.37 8.27 -10.00
CA PHE A 183 10.29 8.72 -11.39
C PHE A 183 9.59 10.09 -11.56
N TYR A 184 8.56 10.36 -10.75
CA TYR A 184 7.88 11.66 -10.70
C TYR A 184 8.81 12.74 -10.13
N ASN A 185 9.50 12.45 -9.03
CA ASN A 185 10.40 13.40 -8.37
C ASN A 185 11.57 13.81 -9.25
N GLU A 186 12.04 12.91 -10.13
CA GLU A 186 13.05 13.17 -11.15
C GLU A 186 12.56 14.07 -12.30
N LYS A 187 11.26 14.41 -12.33
CA LYS A 187 10.61 15.19 -13.41
C LYS A 187 10.82 14.56 -14.80
N ALA A 188 10.82 13.23 -14.86
CA ALA A 188 11.08 12.52 -16.10
C ALA A 188 10.00 12.77 -17.17
N GLU A 189 10.43 13.04 -18.41
CA GLU A 189 9.52 13.30 -19.55
C GLU A 189 8.52 12.16 -19.79
N GLY A 190 8.95 10.92 -19.55
CA GLY A 190 8.11 9.74 -19.66
C GLY A 190 6.87 9.79 -18.76
N PHE A 191 6.92 10.50 -17.63
CA PHE A 191 5.77 10.69 -16.76
C PHE A 191 4.72 11.59 -17.42
N PHE A 192 5.15 12.69 -18.04
CA PHE A 192 4.25 13.60 -18.77
C PHE A 192 3.64 12.91 -19.99
N HIS A 193 4.43 12.11 -20.71
CA HIS A 193 3.91 11.24 -21.78
C HIS A 193 2.87 10.25 -21.24
N ALA A 194 3.11 9.60 -20.11
CA ALA A 194 2.13 8.70 -19.48
C ALA A 194 0.84 9.44 -19.12
N PHE A 195 0.95 10.65 -18.56
CA PHE A 195 -0.20 11.50 -18.28
C PHE A 195 -1.01 11.74 -19.56
N ASN A 196 -0.39 12.25 -20.64
CA ASN A 196 -1.10 12.53 -21.90
C ASN A 196 -1.74 11.29 -22.50
N ALA A 197 -1.01 10.17 -22.52
CA ALA A 197 -1.50 8.91 -23.07
C ALA A 197 -2.67 8.33 -22.26
N PHE A 198 -2.61 8.40 -20.93
CA PHE A 198 -3.68 7.89 -20.08
C PHE A 198 -4.86 8.83 -19.94
N PHE A 199 -4.67 10.14 -19.98
CA PHE A 199 -5.74 11.14 -19.97
C PHE A 199 -6.29 11.44 -21.37
N MET A 200 -5.69 10.82 -22.40
CA MET A 200 -6.09 10.96 -23.81
C MET A 200 -6.17 12.43 -24.23
N THR A 201 -5.25 13.27 -23.73
CA THR A 201 -5.29 14.74 -23.90
C THR A 201 -5.13 15.18 -25.35
N GLU A 202 -4.49 14.35 -26.17
CA GLU A 202 -4.29 14.58 -27.61
C GLU A 202 -5.45 14.05 -28.48
N ASP A 203 -6.41 13.33 -27.88
CA ASP A 203 -7.54 12.74 -28.58
C ASP A 203 -8.83 13.56 -28.38
N VAL A 204 -9.76 13.48 -29.34
CA VAL A 204 -11.13 13.93 -29.14
C VAL A 204 -11.93 12.79 -28.51
N ASN A 205 -12.36 12.97 -27.26
CA ASN A 205 -13.01 11.91 -26.49
C ASN A 205 -14.44 12.33 -26.17
N ILE A 206 -15.41 11.75 -26.86
CA ILE A 206 -16.82 12.13 -26.68
C ILE A 206 -17.48 11.11 -25.76
N ILE A 207 -18.05 11.61 -24.66
CA ILE A 207 -18.79 10.81 -23.69
C ILE A 207 -20.27 11.06 -23.90
N THR A 208 -20.99 9.97 -24.13
CA THR A 208 -22.44 9.90 -24.11
C THR A 208 -22.88 9.27 -22.80
N SER A 209 -23.48 10.07 -21.92
CA SER A 209 -23.99 9.63 -20.64
C SER A 209 -25.50 9.44 -20.69
N TYR A 210 -26.01 8.27 -20.30
CA TYR A 210 -27.45 7.96 -20.29
C TYR A 210 -27.97 7.63 -18.88
N GLY A 211 -29.15 8.16 -18.56
CA GLY A 211 -29.87 7.87 -17.32
C GLY A 211 -30.80 6.66 -17.44
N GLU A 212 -31.79 6.56 -16.55
CA GLU A 212 -32.77 5.46 -16.58
C GLU A 212 -33.86 5.66 -17.65
N ASN A 213 -34.10 6.90 -18.04
CA ASN A 213 -35.08 7.28 -19.05
C ASN A 213 -34.39 7.79 -20.32
N GLU A 214 -35.04 7.60 -21.48
CA GLU A 214 -34.50 7.96 -22.80
C GLU A 214 -34.24 9.46 -22.98
N ASN A 215 -34.92 10.32 -22.24
CA ASN A 215 -34.71 11.78 -22.29
C ASN A 215 -33.55 12.25 -21.40
N ASN A 216 -32.91 11.36 -20.64
CA ASN A 216 -31.84 11.71 -19.71
C ASN A 216 -30.46 11.42 -20.32
N VAL A 217 -30.20 11.96 -21.51
CA VAL A 217 -28.93 11.84 -22.22
C VAL A 217 -28.17 13.16 -22.14
N SER A 218 -26.86 13.08 -21.95
CA SER A 218 -25.96 14.23 -22.05
C SER A 218 -24.70 13.81 -22.78
N VAL A 219 -24.20 14.69 -23.66
CA VAL A 219 -22.97 14.47 -24.42
C VAL A 219 -21.98 15.57 -24.11
N GLU A 220 -20.74 15.19 -23.83
CA GLU A 220 -19.65 16.13 -23.55
C GLU A 220 -18.34 15.65 -24.17
N ASN A 221 -17.41 16.58 -24.41
CA ASN A 221 -16.04 16.26 -24.74
C ASN A 221 -15.22 16.14 -23.45
N PHE A 222 -14.66 14.96 -23.21
CA PHE A 222 -13.70 14.74 -22.12
C PHE A 222 -12.36 15.35 -22.49
N ASN A 223 -12.13 16.56 -21.97
CA ASN A 223 -10.86 17.22 -22.05
C ASN A 223 -10.40 17.59 -20.64
N PRO A 224 -9.47 16.81 -20.06
CA PRO A 224 -8.96 17.09 -18.73
C PRO A 224 -8.05 18.32 -18.69
N GLY A 225 -7.66 18.89 -19.84
CA GLY A 225 -6.80 20.06 -19.97
C GLY A 225 -5.33 19.71 -20.19
N THR A 226 -4.49 20.76 -20.28
CA THR A 226 -3.04 20.67 -20.47
C THR A 226 -2.33 21.18 -19.21
N PRO A 227 -2.05 20.31 -18.23
CA PRO A 227 -1.39 20.74 -16.98
C PRO A 227 0.07 21.10 -17.20
N ASN A 228 0.60 21.98 -16.35
CA ASN A 228 2.04 21.97 -16.10
C ASN A 228 2.39 20.75 -15.23
N PHE A 229 3.65 20.30 -15.27
CA PHE A 229 4.08 19.15 -14.48
C PHE A 229 3.77 19.30 -12.98
N SER A 230 3.93 20.52 -12.44
CA SER A 230 3.62 20.87 -11.04
C SER A 230 2.17 20.64 -10.62
N ASP A 231 1.25 20.64 -11.60
CA ASP A 231 -0.18 20.53 -11.37
C ASP A 231 -0.62 19.06 -11.31
N ILE A 232 0.27 18.14 -11.71
CA ILE A 232 0.04 16.70 -11.70
C ILE A 232 0.41 16.14 -10.33
N GLN A 233 -0.44 15.31 -9.77
CA GLN A 233 -0.23 14.74 -8.44
C GLN A 233 -0.40 13.22 -8.47
N ILE A 234 0.39 12.50 -7.67
CA ILE A 234 0.27 11.06 -7.51
C ILE A 234 -0.41 10.73 -6.18
N TYR A 235 -1.17 9.65 -6.15
CA TYR A 235 -1.85 9.22 -4.93
C TYR A 235 -2.03 7.70 -4.87
N LYS A 236 -2.38 7.21 -3.68
CA LYS A 236 -2.79 5.83 -3.43
C LYS A 236 -4.24 5.80 -2.95
N SER A 237 -4.96 4.72 -3.24
CA SER A 237 -6.32 4.50 -2.73
C SER A 237 -6.64 3.03 -2.61
N GLY A 238 -7.12 2.61 -1.43
CA GLY A 238 -7.40 1.20 -1.13
C GLY A 238 -6.18 0.30 -1.33
N LYS A 239 -6.34 -1.01 -1.17
CA LYS A 239 -5.20 -1.96 -1.17
C LYS A 239 -4.54 -2.21 -2.52
N ASN A 240 -4.98 -1.60 -3.62
CA ASN A 240 -4.55 -2.02 -4.96
C ASN A 240 -4.52 -0.93 -6.03
N THR A 241 -4.70 0.34 -5.67
CA THR A 241 -4.75 1.44 -6.65
C THR A 241 -3.64 2.45 -6.41
N VAL A 242 -2.95 2.80 -7.49
CA VAL A 242 -2.14 4.02 -7.60
C VAL A 242 -2.78 4.88 -8.67
N GLY A 243 -2.81 6.19 -8.47
CA GLY A 243 -3.41 7.10 -9.44
C GLY A 243 -2.60 8.36 -9.67
N ILE A 244 -2.98 9.02 -10.76
CA ILE A 244 -2.47 10.32 -11.18
C ILE A 244 -3.68 11.26 -11.21
N ARG A 245 -3.58 12.45 -10.63
CA ARG A 245 -4.67 13.45 -10.62
C ARG A 245 -4.19 14.76 -11.22
N PHE A 246 -5.13 15.46 -11.86
CA PHE A 246 -5.01 16.84 -12.28
C PHE A 246 -6.34 17.55 -11.98
N GLY A 247 -6.28 18.60 -11.15
CA GLY A 247 -7.48 19.26 -10.63
C GLY A 247 -8.42 18.26 -9.93
N LYS A 248 -9.67 18.19 -10.39
CA LYS A 248 -10.70 17.28 -9.85
C LYS A 248 -10.72 15.91 -10.53
N ILE A 249 -9.98 15.72 -11.62
CA ILE A 249 -10.01 14.48 -12.40
C ILE A 249 -8.84 13.60 -11.96
N ALA A 250 -9.15 12.34 -11.66
CA ALA A 250 -8.16 11.35 -11.29
C ALA A 250 -8.20 10.15 -12.23
N LEU A 251 -7.05 9.72 -12.69
CA LEU A 251 -6.85 8.42 -13.30
C LEU A 251 -6.44 7.43 -12.23
N THR A 252 -7.15 6.31 -12.15
CA THR A 252 -6.86 5.18 -11.25
C THR A 252 -6.26 4.03 -12.04
N LEU A 253 -5.15 3.46 -11.57
CA LEU A 253 -4.55 2.23 -12.07
C LEU A 253 -4.66 1.16 -10.97
N ARG A 254 -5.66 0.30 -11.10
CA ARG A 254 -5.99 -0.72 -10.09
C ARG A 254 -5.48 -2.10 -10.48
N PHE A 255 -4.60 -2.68 -9.67
CA PHE A 255 -4.15 -4.06 -9.81
C PHE A 255 -5.28 -5.05 -9.47
N LYS A 256 -5.55 -5.99 -10.38
CA LYS A 256 -6.52 -7.06 -10.14
C LYS A 256 -6.14 -8.35 -10.85
N PHE A 257 -6.55 -9.47 -10.27
CA PHE A 257 -6.58 -10.76 -10.96
C PHE A 257 -7.65 -10.76 -12.05
N GLU A 258 -7.42 -11.51 -13.11
CA GLU A 258 -8.38 -11.66 -14.20
C GLU A 258 -9.60 -12.49 -13.82
N SER A 259 -9.37 -13.62 -13.15
CA SER A 259 -10.42 -14.60 -12.88
C SER A 259 -10.21 -15.43 -11.62
N GLY A 260 -8.96 -15.75 -11.27
CA GLY A 260 -8.65 -16.63 -10.13
C GLY A 260 -7.20 -16.56 -9.65
N PRO A 261 -6.82 -17.38 -8.65
CA PRO A 261 -5.52 -17.28 -7.96
C PRO A 261 -4.29 -17.45 -8.86
N ILE A 262 -4.38 -18.27 -9.90
CA ILE A 262 -3.28 -18.49 -10.85
C ILE A 262 -3.35 -17.59 -12.10
N SER A 263 -4.41 -16.79 -12.21
CA SER A 263 -4.65 -15.94 -13.38
C SER A 263 -3.66 -14.78 -13.45
N SER A 264 -3.51 -14.22 -14.65
CA SER A 264 -2.68 -13.04 -14.85
C SER A 264 -3.19 -11.84 -14.03
N ILE A 265 -2.29 -10.91 -13.75
CA ILE A 265 -2.64 -9.62 -13.15
C ILE A 265 -2.78 -8.59 -14.25
N LYS A 266 -3.90 -7.87 -14.23
CA LYS A 266 -4.20 -6.74 -15.10
C LYS A 266 -4.22 -5.45 -14.30
N LEU A 267 -3.93 -4.34 -14.98
CA LEU A 267 -4.24 -3.01 -14.49
C LEU A 267 -5.58 -2.59 -15.07
N ALA A 268 -6.53 -2.32 -14.19
CA ALA A 268 -7.80 -1.70 -14.57
C ALA A 268 -7.61 -0.18 -14.51
N ALA A 269 -7.66 0.48 -15.66
CA ALA A 269 -7.61 1.93 -15.74
C ALA A 269 -9.04 2.48 -15.68
N SER A 270 -9.28 3.50 -14.85
CA SER A 270 -10.55 4.22 -14.84
C SER A 270 -10.38 5.66 -14.43
N TYR A 271 -11.23 6.54 -14.94
CA TYR A 271 -11.33 7.90 -14.40
C TYR A 271 -12.26 7.93 -13.20
N ASP A 272 -11.92 8.78 -12.24
CA ASP A 272 -12.66 9.05 -11.02
C ASP A 272 -12.62 10.55 -10.73
N THR A 273 -13.55 11.02 -9.92
CA THR A 273 -13.50 12.38 -9.38
C THR A 273 -12.76 12.32 -8.05
N PHE A 274 -11.72 13.14 -7.90
CA PHE A 274 -10.98 13.21 -6.65
C PHE A 274 -11.72 14.11 -5.65
N PRO A 275 -11.83 13.71 -4.37
CA PRO A 275 -12.49 14.52 -3.37
C PRO A 275 -11.88 15.91 -3.25
N ASP A 276 -12.71 16.95 -3.30
CA ASP A 276 -12.28 18.29 -2.95
C ASP A 276 -12.09 18.45 -1.43
N LEU A 277 -11.61 19.62 -0.99
CA LEU A 277 -11.29 19.86 0.41
C LEU A 277 -12.50 19.62 1.33
N HIS A 278 -13.68 20.12 0.94
CA HIS A 278 -14.89 19.97 1.74
C HIS A 278 -15.34 18.50 1.78
N GLU A 279 -15.23 17.77 0.67
CA GLU A 279 -15.50 16.33 0.65
C GLU A 279 -14.54 15.54 1.55
N LYS A 280 -13.25 15.89 1.56
CA LYS A 280 -12.27 15.27 2.48
C LYS A 280 -12.60 15.55 3.94
N GLU A 281 -12.93 16.79 4.27
CA GLU A 281 -13.33 17.18 5.62
C GLU A 281 -14.57 16.40 6.09
N ASN A 282 -15.55 16.19 5.20
CA ASN A 282 -16.73 15.38 5.48
C ASN A 282 -16.38 13.90 5.71
N ILE A 283 -15.52 13.33 4.86
CA ILE A 283 -15.04 11.94 5.02
C ILE A 283 -14.33 11.78 6.37
N ASN A 284 -13.42 12.70 6.70
CA ASN A 284 -12.67 12.70 7.94
C ASN A 284 -13.59 12.88 9.16
N SER A 285 -14.56 13.79 9.08
CA SER A 285 -15.58 14.00 10.11
C SER A 285 -16.43 12.75 10.34
N SER A 286 -16.79 12.02 9.27
CA SER A 286 -17.52 10.75 9.37
C SER A 286 -16.69 9.68 10.08
N THR A 287 -15.39 9.56 9.75
CA THR A 287 -14.47 8.64 10.44
C THR A 287 -14.33 8.99 11.92
N ILE A 288 -14.16 10.28 12.24
CA ILE A 288 -14.06 10.81 13.62
C ILE A 288 -15.32 10.44 14.41
N GLN A 289 -16.51 10.66 13.85
CA GLN A 289 -17.77 10.33 14.53
C GLN A 289 -17.86 8.83 14.83
N LYS A 290 -17.57 7.96 13.86
CA LYS A 290 -17.59 6.51 14.06
C LYS A 290 -16.61 6.04 15.13
N MET A 291 -15.41 6.63 15.17
CA MET A 291 -14.42 6.36 16.21
C MET A 291 -14.92 6.77 17.60
N ASN A 292 -15.53 7.96 17.70
CA ASN A 292 -16.14 8.42 18.94
C ASN A 292 -17.26 7.48 19.38
N ASP A 293 -18.17 7.10 18.49
CA ASP A 293 -19.28 6.19 18.81
C ASP A 293 -18.76 4.85 19.36
N LEU A 294 -17.70 4.27 18.75
CA LEU A 294 -17.06 3.05 19.25
C LEU A 294 -16.46 3.23 20.66
N LEU A 295 -15.80 4.36 20.92
CA LEU A 295 -15.20 4.64 22.23
C LEU A 295 -16.26 4.85 23.31
N HIS A 296 -17.41 5.43 22.97
CA HIS A 296 -18.55 5.59 23.89
C HIS A 296 -19.27 4.27 24.16
N ALA A 297 -19.42 3.42 23.14
CA ALA A 297 -20.06 2.11 23.24
C ALA A 297 -19.12 1.00 23.77
N HIS A 298 -17.97 1.35 24.34
CA HIS A 298 -16.97 0.39 24.76
C HIS A 298 -17.44 -0.54 25.90
N GLU A 299 -17.37 -1.83 25.64
CA GLU A 299 -17.60 -2.91 26.61
C GLU A 299 -16.36 -3.82 26.70
N TYR A 300 -15.84 -4.00 27.91
CA TYR A 300 -14.66 -4.82 28.15
C TYR A 300 -15.01 -6.31 28.18
N ASN A 301 -14.38 -7.08 27.29
CA ASN A 301 -14.47 -8.52 27.22
C ASN A 301 -13.20 -9.16 27.77
N GLN A 302 -13.32 -9.81 28.92
CA GLN A 302 -12.22 -10.51 29.57
C GLN A 302 -11.95 -11.85 28.87
N THR A 303 -11.31 -11.82 27.70
CA THR A 303 -10.76 -13.01 27.04
C THR A 303 -9.27 -13.19 27.36
N VAL A 304 -8.81 -14.43 27.50
CA VAL A 304 -7.39 -14.73 27.74
C VAL A 304 -6.58 -14.52 26.46
N ASN A 305 -5.52 -13.73 26.58
CA ASN A 305 -4.50 -13.40 25.57
C ASN A 305 -4.91 -12.52 24.37
N SER A 306 -4.69 -11.21 24.52
CA SER A 306 -4.40 -10.33 23.37
C SER A 306 -3.19 -9.45 23.66
N SER A 307 -1.99 -10.03 23.54
CA SER A 307 -0.72 -9.37 23.87
C SER A 307 -0.41 -8.11 23.04
N ASN A 308 -1.24 -7.76 22.04
CA ASN A 308 -1.05 -6.60 21.17
C ASN A 308 -2.25 -5.62 21.11
N ALA A 309 -3.32 -5.81 21.90
CA ALA A 309 -4.53 -4.98 21.78
C ALA A 309 -4.27 -3.49 22.08
N ILE A 310 -3.42 -3.18 23.06
CA ILE A 310 -3.04 -1.79 23.39
C ILE A 310 -2.34 -1.12 22.20
N GLY A 311 -1.38 -1.81 21.56
CA GLY A 311 -0.69 -1.30 20.37
C GLY A 311 -1.66 -1.04 19.22
N LYS A 312 -2.59 -1.96 18.95
CA LYS A 312 -3.58 -1.79 17.88
C LYS A 312 -4.60 -0.69 18.15
N CYS A 313 -5.01 -0.50 19.40
CA CYS A 313 -5.82 0.66 19.76
C CYS A 313 -5.03 1.96 19.61
N HIS A 314 -3.74 1.97 19.99
CA HIS A 314 -2.85 3.13 19.85
C HIS A 314 -2.66 3.55 18.39
N GLU A 315 -2.48 2.60 17.49
CA GLU A 315 -2.39 2.85 16.04
C GLU A 315 -3.65 3.55 15.50
N ALA A 316 -4.83 2.98 15.80
CA ALA A 316 -6.11 3.56 15.36
C ALA A 316 -6.36 4.95 15.97
N ILE A 317 -6.09 5.11 17.27
CA ILE A 317 -6.26 6.40 17.96
C ILE A 317 -5.27 7.44 17.44
N SER A 318 -4.03 7.05 17.11
CA SER A 318 -3.06 7.96 16.50
C SER A 318 -3.57 8.47 15.16
N TYR A 319 -4.05 7.58 14.29
CA TYR A 319 -4.69 7.95 13.02
C TYR A 319 -5.86 8.91 13.22
N TYR A 320 -6.72 8.64 14.21
CA TYR A 320 -7.83 9.52 14.58
C TYR A 320 -7.36 10.95 14.90
N TYR A 321 -6.29 11.12 15.68
CA TYR A 321 -5.77 12.46 15.99
C TYR A 321 -5.17 13.16 14.77
N PHE A 322 -4.52 12.43 13.86
CA PHE A 322 -4.05 13.03 12.60
C PHE A 322 -5.19 13.61 11.76
N ILE A 323 -6.26 12.85 11.54
CA ILE A 323 -7.40 13.34 10.73
C ILE A 323 -8.19 14.45 11.46
N LYS A 324 -8.13 14.48 12.80
CA LYS A 324 -8.76 15.53 13.61
C LYS A 324 -7.99 16.85 13.55
N GLU A 325 -6.68 16.80 13.73
CA GLU A 325 -5.80 17.98 13.73
C GLU A 325 -5.48 18.47 12.31
N TYR A 326 -5.67 17.62 11.30
CA TYR A 326 -5.47 17.99 9.89
C TYR A 326 -6.64 17.52 8.99
N PRO A 327 -7.80 18.20 9.04
CA PRO A 327 -9.05 17.77 8.39
C PRO A 327 -9.01 17.67 6.87
N GLY A 328 -8.04 18.30 6.20
CA GLY A 328 -7.86 18.24 4.74
C GLY A 328 -7.07 17.02 4.25
N ILE A 329 -6.57 16.16 5.15
CA ILE A 329 -5.78 14.99 4.76
C ILE A 329 -6.59 13.96 4.00
N SER A 330 -5.99 13.35 2.98
CA SER A 330 -6.63 12.25 2.26
C SER A 330 -6.38 10.92 2.99
N GLN A 331 -7.44 10.18 3.34
CA GLN A 331 -7.30 8.82 3.86
C GLN A 331 -7.09 7.84 2.70
N VAL A 332 -6.01 7.05 2.71
CA VAL A 332 -5.80 6.01 1.68
C VAL A 332 -6.85 4.91 1.81
N GLU A 333 -7.22 4.54 3.03
CA GLU A 333 -8.27 3.57 3.36
C GLU A 333 -9.20 4.10 4.46
N THR A 334 -10.36 4.64 4.07
CA THR A 334 -11.28 5.39 4.95
C THR A 334 -11.94 4.59 6.07
N HIS A 335 -11.86 3.26 6.04
CA HIS A 335 -12.51 2.37 7.00
C HIS A 335 -11.53 1.64 7.93
N GLU A 336 -10.26 1.54 7.56
CA GLU A 336 -9.29 0.67 8.26
C GLU A 336 -9.05 1.12 9.70
N CYS A 337 -9.00 2.43 9.97
CA CYS A 337 -8.87 2.96 11.33
C CYS A 337 -10.02 2.52 12.25
N VAL A 338 -11.27 2.65 11.78
CA VAL A 338 -12.47 2.25 12.52
C VAL A 338 -12.50 0.73 12.76
N LEU A 339 -12.22 -0.05 11.70
CA LEU A 339 -12.20 -1.51 11.78
C LEU A 339 -11.10 -2.01 12.73
N LEU A 340 -9.93 -1.37 12.73
CA LEU A 340 -8.83 -1.72 13.61
C LEU A 340 -9.21 -1.48 15.08
N LEU A 341 -9.78 -0.31 15.40
CA LEU A 341 -10.26 -0.04 16.76
C LEU A 341 -11.34 -1.04 17.17
N GLN A 342 -12.37 -1.22 16.34
CA GLN A 342 -13.49 -2.13 16.62
C GLN A 342 -13.04 -3.57 16.90
N LYS A 343 -11.97 -4.02 16.26
CA LYS A 343 -11.43 -5.37 16.46
C LYS A 343 -10.76 -5.56 17.83
N TYR A 344 -10.12 -4.53 18.39
CA TYR A 344 -9.26 -4.68 19.57
C TYR A 344 -9.72 -3.93 20.81
N TYR A 345 -10.57 -2.90 20.68
CA TYR A 345 -10.96 -2.03 21.79
C TYR A 345 -11.56 -2.78 22.99
N SER A 346 -12.45 -3.74 22.75
CA SER A 346 -13.08 -4.56 23.81
C SER A 346 -12.11 -5.42 24.60
N LEU A 347 -10.88 -5.61 24.11
CA LEU A 347 -9.84 -6.39 24.78
C LEU A 347 -8.98 -5.54 25.74
N VAL A 348 -9.18 -4.22 25.76
CA VAL A 348 -8.47 -3.28 26.61
C VAL A 348 -9.39 -2.81 27.73
N LYS A 349 -8.92 -2.82 28.98
CA LYS A 349 -9.72 -2.32 30.11
C LYS A 349 -10.13 -0.86 29.86
N SER A 350 -11.35 -0.50 30.22
CA SER A 350 -11.90 0.85 30.01
C SER A 350 -11.01 1.96 30.58
N GLU A 351 -10.38 1.75 31.74
CA GLU A 351 -9.45 2.71 32.37
C GLU A 351 -8.18 2.92 31.53
N VAL A 352 -7.62 1.85 30.96
CA VAL A 352 -6.43 1.88 30.11
C VAL A 352 -6.77 2.52 28.78
N LEU A 353 -7.92 2.15 28.19
CA LEU A 353 -8.37 2.72 26.92
C LEU A 353 -8.62 4.24 27.04
N LYS A 354 -9.20 4.71 28.15
CA LYS A 354 -9.38 6.15 28.43
C LYS A 354 -8.05 6.88 28.57
N LYS A 355 -7.09 6.32 29.32
CA LYS A 355 -5.72 6.86 29.43
C LYS A 355 -5.06 6.92 28.06
N LEU A 356 -5.08 5.82 27.32
CA LEU A 356 -4.51 5.71 25.98
C LEU A 356 -5.12 6.76 25.04
N PHE A 357 -6.45 6.87 24.98
CA PHE A 357 -7.14 7.84 24.14
C PHE A 357 -6.74 9.28 24.47
N LYS A 358 -6.71 9.63 25.76
CA LYS A 358 -6.30 10.96 26.21
C LYS A 358 -4.84 11.25 25.86
N SER A 359 -3.92 10.36 26.20
CA SER A 359 -2.48 10.59 26.04
C SER A 359 -2.04 10.60 24.58
N THR A 360 -2.67 9.79 23.73
CA THR A 360 -2.37 9.74 22.30
C THR A 360 -2.69 11.06 21.59
N SER A 361 -3.46 11.98 22.20
CA SER A 361 -3.68 13.32 21.63
C SER A 361 -2.39 14.10 21.40
N THR A 362 -1.33 13.77 22.14
CA THR A 362 -0.01 14.41 22.04
C THR A 362 0.84 13.88 20.89
N ILE A 363 0.44 12.77 20.25
CA ILE A 363 1.27 12.10 19.22
C ILE A 363 1.41 12.94 17.95
N TYR A 364 0.34 13.64 17.56
CA TYR A 364 0.33 14.49 16.37
C TYR A 364 1.37 15.61 16.50
N THR A 365 1.36 16.32 17.64
CA THR A 365 2.32 17.39 17.91
C THR A 365 3.75 16.88 17.89
N ALA A 366 4.04 15.76 18.57
CA ALA A 366 5.38 15.18 18.60
C ALA A 366 5.90 14.79 17.21
N ILE A 367 5.04 14.21 16.36
CA ILE A 367 5.42 13.88 14.98
C ILE A 367 5.58 15.14 14.14
N LYS A 368 4.66 16.11 14.26
CA LYS A 368 4.71 17.37 13.51
C LYS A 368 6.00 18.15 13.81
N GLU A 369 6.39 18.25 15.07
CA GLU A 369 7.65 18.88 15.48
C GLU A 369 8.85 18.21 14.80
N LYS A 370 8.89 16.86 14.83
CA LYS A 370 9.97 16.11 14.16
C LYS A 370 9.98 16.28 12.64
N LEU A 371 8.82 16.35 12.02
CA LEU A 371 8.71 16.62 10.58
C LEU A 371 9.16 18.04 10.25
N ASN A 372 8.85 19.04 11.07
CA ASN A 372 9.31 20.42 10.88
C ASN A 372 10.84 20.54 11.05
N GLU A 373 11.45 19.77 11.95
CA GLU A 373 12.90 19.69 12.09
C GLU A 373 13.57 19.09 10.84
N LYS A 374 12.89 18.15 10.18
CA LYS A 374 13.40 17.40 9.01
C LYS A 374 13.13 18.11 7.69
N TYR A 375 11.98 18.75 7.59
CA TYR A 375 11.44 19.41 6.41
C TYR A 375 11.00 20.82 6.81
N GLU A 376 11.76 21.83 6.36
CA GLU A 376 11.45 23.24 6.67
C GLU A 376 10.01 23.61 6.26
N ASP A 377 9.59 23.16 5.07
CA ASP A 377 8.22 23.33 4.57
C ASP A 377 7.72 22.03 3.92
N TYR A 378 6.50 21.63 4.27
CA TYR A 378 5.85 20.45 3.71
C TYR A 378 4.33 20.52 3.82
N THR A 379 3.67 19.74 2.98
CA THR A 379 2.23 19.46 3.10
C THR A 379 1.99 17.96 3.26
N MET A 380 1.07 17.59 4.14
CA MET A 380 0.61 16.20 4.27
C MET A 380 -0.46 15.93 3.21
N GLU A 381 -0.17 15.06 2.25
CA GLU A 381 -1.11 14.73 1.17
C GLU A 381 -2.08 13.61 1.59
N SER A 382 -1.56 12.58 2.25
CA SER A 382 -2.37 11.44 2.69
C SER A 382 -1.78 10.67 3.87
N ILE A 383 -2.65 9.84 4.48
CA ILE A 383 -2.35 9.01 5.64
C ILE A 383 -2.90 7.59 5.46
N GLU A 384 -2.13 6.61 5.89
CA GLU A 384 -2.44 5.18 5.80
C GLU A 384 -1.97 4.42 7.05
N LEU A 385 -2.82 3.52 7.57
CA LEU A 385 -2.37 2.50 8.50
C LEU A 385 -1.70 1.38 7.71
N VAL A 386 -0.47 1.02 8.06
CA VAL A 386 0.27 -0.07 7.43
C VAL A 386 -0.13 -1.37 8.12
N PRO A 387 -0.82 -2.31 7.46
CA PRO A 387 -1.36 -3.44 8.20
C PRO A 387 -0.32 -4.55 8.40
N ASP A 388 -0.30 -5.16 9.60
CA ASP A 388 0.68 -6.17 10.05
C ASP A 388 0.93 -7.30 9.07
N SER A 389 -0.14 -7.76 8.39
CA SER A 389 -0.06 -8.89 7.47
C SER A 389 0.77 -8.59 6.23
N TYR A 390 1.03 -7.32 5.92
CA TYR A 390 1.56 -6.90 4.62
C TYR A 390 3.07 -6.66 4.61
N ILE A 391 3.75 -6.72 5.76
CA ILE A 391 5.18 -6.47 5.88
C ILE A 391 5.97 -7.76 5.60
N SER A 392 6.47 -7.95 4.36
CA SER A 392 7.48 -8.99 4.06
C SER A 392 8.89 -8.60 4.49
N ASP A 393 9.15 -7.30 4.65
CA ASP A 393 10.43 -6.80 5.09
C ASP A 393 10.42 -6.67 6.61
N ARG A 394 11.06 -7.60 7.31
CA ARG A 394 11.17 -7.58 8.78
C ARG A 394 11.85 -6.31 9.30
N LEU A 395 12.51 -5.53 8.44
CA LEU A 395 13.15 -4.28 8.80
C LEU A 395 12.22 -3.08 8.79
N ASN A 396 11.14 -3.12 8.00
CA ASN A 396 10.14 -2.05 7.95
C ASN A 396 9.15 -2.23 9.11
N THR A 397 9.17 -1.29 10.06
CA THR A 397 8.34 -1.29 11.27
C THR A 397 7.32 -0.16 11.28
N GLY A 398 7.06 0.47 10.13
CA GLY A 398 6.05 1.51 10.02
C GLY A 398 4.67 0.93 10.29
N ASP A 399 3.99 1.47 11.29
CA ASP A 399 2.59 1.17 11.65
C ASP A 399 1.65 2.21 11.01
N LEU A 400 2.16 3.43 10.81
CA LEU A 400 1.51 4.54 10.12
C LEU A 400 2.41 5.04 8.98
N GLN A 401 1.82 5.40 7.86
CA GLN A 401 2.52 6.04 6.75
C GLN A 401 1.89 7.39 6.41
N LEU A 402 2.75 8.40 6.28
CA LEU A 402 2.39 9.72 5.78
C LEU A 402 3.02 9.92 4.40
N ILE A 403 2.23 10.40 3.44
CA ILE A 403 2.75 10.90 2.17
C ILE A 403 2.83 12.40 2.26
N LEU A 404 4.05 12.92 2.14
CA LEU A 404 4.36 14.34 2.22
C LEU A 404 4.71 14.87 0.84
N LYS A 405 4.42 16.15 0.60
CA LYS A 405 4.97 16.91 -0.51
C LYS A 405 5.93 17.96 0.06
N VAL A 406 7.22 17.81 -0.27
CA VAL A 406 8.34 18.66 0.19
C VAL A 406 9.06 19.18 -1.05
N ASN A 407 9.10 20.51 -1.24
CA ASN A 407 9.73 21.12 -2.42
C ASN A 407 9.29 20.49 -3.76
N ASP A 408 7.98 20.29 -3.93
CA ASP A 408 7.34 19.60 -5.06
C ASP A 408 7.68 18.11 -5.26
N ALA A 409 8.47 17.51 -4.37
CA ALA A 409 8.76 16.08 -4.37
C ALA A 409 7.88 15.33 -3.37
N TYR A 410 7.47 14.12 -3.73
CA TYR A 410 6.77 13.21 -2.84
C TYR A 410 7.76 12.43 -1.97
N ILE A 411 7.52 12.47 -0.66
CA ILE A 411 8.25 11.71 0.35
C ILE A 411 7.27 10.80 1.09
N VAL A 412 7.72 9.59 1.40
CA VAL A 412 6.95 8.63 2.19
C VAL A 412 7.62 8.47 3.54
N GLU A 413 6.95 8.94 4.58
CA GLU A 413 7.38 8.79 5.96
C GLU A 413 6.69 7.60 6.61
N ASN A 414 7.48 6.63 7.05
CA ASN A 414 6.99 5.48 7.80
C ASN A 414 7.25 5.72 9.28
N ILE A 415 6.22 5.58 10.09
CA ILE A 415 6.23 5.87 11.51
C ILE A 415 5.87 4.59 12.28
N SER A 416 6.77 4.12 13.13
CA SER A 416 6.47 3.08 14.10
C SER A 416 5.83 3.70 15.34
N LEU A 417 4.66 3.21 15.69
CA LEU A 417 3.87 3.68 16.82
C LEU A 417 4.06 2.73 18.00
N LYS A 418 4.48 3.26 19.15
CA LYS A 418 4.61 2.48 20.39
C LYS A 418 3.79 3.11 21.50
N ALA A 419 3.08 2.26 22.26
CA ALA A 419 2.40 2.64 23.48
C ALA A 419 3.05 1.95 24.68
N LEU A 420 3.54 2.75 25.62
CA LEU A 420 4.16 2.29 26.87
C LEU A 420 3.44 2.93 28.05
N ALA A 421 3.43 2.25 29.21
CA ALA A 421 2.78 2.81 30.38
C ALA A 421 3.50 4.05 30.89
N LYS A 422 4.81 3.93 31.16
CA LYS A 422 5.63 4.95 31.82
C LYS A 422 6.98 5.19 31.12
N LYS A 423 7.54 6.39 31.31
CA LYS A 423 8.78 6.89 30.69
C LYS A 423 10.05 6.04 30.94
N SER A 424 10.11 5.29 32.04
CA SER A 424 11.26 4.42 32.37
C SER A 424 11.23 3.03 31.73
N SER A 425 10.26 2.77 30.87
CA SER A 425 10.09 1.45 30.25
C SER A 425 11.05 1.29 29.08
N LYS A 426 11.80 0.17 29.04
CA LYS A 426 12.53 -0.23 27.83
C LYS A 426 11.56 -0.42 26.67
N ILE A 427 11.95 0.05 25.50
CA ILE A 427 11.13 -0.01 24.29
C ILE A 427 11.45 -1.30 23.56
N THR A 428 10.46 -2.18 23.43
CA THR A 428 10.62 -3.37 22.58
C THR A 428 10.67 -2.93 21.11
N THR A 429 11.77 -3.23 20.43
CA THR A 429 11.97 -2.89 19.02
C THR A 429 11.54 -4.04 18.11
N LYS A 430 12.37 -5.08 18.00
CA LYS A 430 12.11 -6.28 17.18
C LYS A 430 12.24 -7.57 17.99
N ASN A 431 11.59 -8.62 17.51
CA ASN A 431 11.71 -9.98 18.07
C ASN A 431 12.29 -10.97 17.06
N PRO A 432 13.57 -10.81 16.64
CA PRO A 432 14.17 -11.68 15.64
C PRO A 432 14.29 -13.12 16.15
N GLY A 433 14.23 -14.08 15.22
CA GLY A 433 14.53 -15.47 15.54
C GLY A 433 16.03 -15.63 15.84
N ILE A 434 16.37 -16.42 16.86
CA ILE A 434 17.78 -16.62 17.25
C ILE A 434 18.61 -17.16 16.07
N GLY A 435 18.05 -18.06 15.25
CA GLY A 435 18.71 -18.60 14.07
C GLY A 435 19.08 -17.56 12.99
N THR A 436 18.40 -16.40 12.98
CA THR A 436 18.55 -15.37 11.93
C THR A 436 19.30 -14.13 12.38
N ILE A 437 19.53 -13.94 13.68
CA ILE A 437 20.09 -12.68 14.22
C ILE A 437 21.50 -12.40 13.72
N LEU A 438 22.33 -13.43 13.53
CA LEU A 438 23.69 -13.26 13.04
C LEU A 438 23.77 -13.15 11.52
N GLY A 439 22.67 -13.39 10.80
CA GLY A 439 22.65 -13.42 9.35
C GLY A 439 22.65 -12.03 8.70
N PRO A 440 22.64 -11.97 7.35
CA PRO A 440 22.78 -10.74 6.58
C PRO A 440 21.71 -9.67 6.84
N THR A 441 20.54 -10.07 7.36
CA THR A 441 19.44 -9.13 7.67
C THR A 441 19.73 -8.24 8.88
N PHE A 442 20.61 -8.67 9.78
CA PHE A 442 20.91 -7.95 11.01
C PHE A 442 22.42 -7.67 11.08
N PHE A 443 23.20 -8.52 11.77
CA PHE A 443 24.62 -8.27 12.03
C PHE A 443 25.55 -8.73 10.90
N ASN A 444 25.13 -9.68 10.07
CA ASN A 444 25.97 -10.26 9.00
C ASN A 444 27.33 -10.80 9.49
N VAL A 445 27.31 -11.55 10.59
CA VAL A 445 28.50 -12.13 11.26
C VAL A 445 28.52 -13.66 11.24
N GLY A 446 27.42 -14.31 10.86
CA GLY A 446 27.36 -15.78 10.81
C GLY A 446 25.95 -16.35 10.94
N SER A 447 25.83 -17.50 11.60
CA SER A 447 24.55 -18.20 11.79
C SER A 447 24.51 -18.94 13.12
N MET A 448 23.39 -18.79 13.84
CA MET A 448 23.11 -19.56 15.07
C MET A 448 22.46 -20.92 14.78
N ILE A 449 22.12 -21.24 13.53
CA ILE A 449 21.37 -22.46 13.19
C ILE A 449 22.08 -23.74 13.67
N PRO A 450 23.41 -23.92 13.49
CA PRO A 450 24.10 -25.11 13.98
C PRO A 450 23.96 -25.28 15.50
N THR A 451 24.24 -24.22 16.26
CA THR A 451 24.12 -24.22 17.73
C THR A 451 22.69 -24.47 18.19
N VAL A 452 21.70 -23.88 17.52
CA VAL A 452 20.28 -24.10 17.83
C VAL A 452 19.90 -25.57 17.64
N ASN A 453 20.37 -26.21 16.57
CA ASN A 453 20.07 -27.62 16.32
C ASN A 453 20.75 -28.55 17.34
N GLU A 454 21.98 -28.24 17.74
CA GLU A 454 22.68 -28.97 18.79
C GLU A 454 21.96 -28.84 20.14
N VAL A 455 21.66 -27.61 20.56
CA VAL A 455 20.96 -27.33 21.83
C VAL A 455 19.57 -27.98 21.83
N LYS A 456 18.88 -27.97 20.68
CA LYS A 456 17.61 -28.68 20.50
C LYS A 456 17.74 -30.17 20.78
N SER A 457 18.71 -30.82 20.13
CA SER A 457 18.97 -32.26 20.30
C SER A 457 19.25 -32.60 21.77
N ARG A 458 20.10 -31.82 22.43
CA ARG A 458 20.45 -32.00 23.84
C ARG A 458 19.26 -31.77 24.77
N TYR A 459 18.39 -30.80 24.48
CA TYR A 459 17.14 -30.60 25.21
C TYR A 459 16.18 -31.78 25.04
N GLU A 460 16.00 -32.26 23.81
CA GLU A 460 15.11 -33.40 23.50
C GLU A 460 15.60 -34.71 24.14
N ASN A 461 16.92 -34.87 24.31
CA ASN A 461 17.55 -35.98 25.03
C ASN A 461 17.55 -35.82 26.57
N GLY A 462 17.01 -34.72 27.10
CA GLY A 462 16.96 -34.45 28.54
C GLY A 462 18.29 -33.98 29.17
N GLU A 463 19.30 -33.70 28.35
CA GLU A 463 20.62 -33.23 28.81
C GLU A 463 20.64 -31.75 29.18
N LEU A 464 19.74 -30.95 28.60
CA LEU A 464 19.59 -29.53 28.88
C LEU A 464 18.19 -29.20 29.39
N SER A 465 18.13 -28.38 30.43
CA SER A 465 16.88 -27.79 30.89
C SER A 465 16.43 -26.65 29.97
N HIS A 466 15.17 -26.21 30.12
CA HIS A 466 14.64 -25.04 29.42
C HIS A 466 15.50 -23.79 29.68
N LYS A 467 15.92 -23.55 30.94
CA LYS A 467 16.81 -22.44 31.29
C LYS A 467 18.22 -22.63 30.72
N GLY A 468 18.80 -23.82 30.87
CA GLY A 468 20.14 -24.12 30.37
C GLY A 468 20.25 -23.96 28.85
N SER A 469 19.20 -24.30 28.10
CA SER A 469 19.13 -24.09 26.66
C SER A 469 19.22 -22.60 26.28
N LEU A 470 18.54 -21.72 27.02
CA LEU A 470 18.59 -20.28 26.78
C LEU A 470 19.95 -19.68 27.14
N GLU A 471 20.58 -20.15 28.21
CA GLU A 471 21.90 -19.68 28.65
C GLU A 471 22.99 -20.05 27.65
N VAL A 472 23.02 -21.28 27.15
CA VAL A 472 23.97 -21.72 26.11
C VAL A 472 23.83 -20.89 24.84
N LEU A 473 22.59 -20.66 24.39
CA LEU A 473 22.34 -19.86 23.19
C LEU A 473 22.67 -18.38 23.38
N SER A 474 22.44 -17.85 24.58
CA SER A 474 22.81 -16.47 24.92
C SER A 474 24.33 -16.30 24.98
N GLU A 475 25.04 -17.27 25.55
CA GLU A 475 26.51 -17.26 25.62
C GLU A 475 27.14 -17.28 24.23
N GLU A 476 26.70 -18.20 23.37
CA GLU A 476 27.17 -18.25 21.99
C GLU A 476 26.88 -16.94 21.24
N LEU A 477 25.66 -16.40 21.39
CA LEU A 477 25.31 -15.11 20.80
C LEU A 477 26.24 -13.99 21.28
N GLY A 478 26.54 -13.93 22.58
CA GLY A 478 27.43 -12.92 23.16
C GLY A 478 28.87 -13.04 22.64
N MET A 479 29.37 -14.27 22.49
CA MET A 479 30.69 -14.53 21.91
C MET A 479 30.77 -14.06 20.45
N GLN A 480 29.78 -14.40 19.63
CA GLN A 480 29.75 -14.00 18.21
C GLN A 480 29.64 -12.48 18.05
N LEU A 481 28.86 -11.80 18.90
CA LEU A 481 28.78 -10.34 18.91
C LEU A 481 30.11 -9.68 19.34
N ASN A 482 30.82 -10.26 20.31
CA ASN A 482 32.15 -9.75 20.72
C ASN A 482 33.20 -9.86 19.60
N LEU A 483 33.07 -10.85 18.71
CA LEU A 483 33.98 -11.05 17.58
C LEU A 483 33.61 -10.22 16.34
N ALA A 484 32.42 -9.60 16.34
CA ALA A 484 31.95 -8.80 15.22
C ALA A 484 32.75 -7.51 15.08
N THR A 485 32.92 -7.04 13.83
CA THR A 485 33.51 -5.72 13.60
C THR A 485 32.56 -4.62 14.08
N GLN A 486 33.11 -3.43 14.35
CA GLN A 486 32.30 -2.27 14.71
C GLN A 486 31.26 -1.93 13.64
N GLU A 487 31.59 -2.08 12.35
CA GLU A 487 30.65 -1.88 11.25
C GLU A 487 29.47 -2.86 11.32
N GLN A 488 29.75 -4.15 11.55
CA GLN A 488 28.72 -5.18 11.71
C GLN A 488 27.83 -4.93 12.94
N LEU A 489 28.41 -4.51 14.06
CA LEU A 489 27.68 -4.16 15.27
C LEU A 489 26.75 -2.98 15.05
N LYS A 490 27.26 -1.89 14.47
CA LYS A 490 26.48 -0.68 14.15
C LYS A 490 25.33 -1.02 13.20
N GLN A 491 25.63 -1.72 12.11
CA GLN A 491 24.63 -2.17 11.14
C GLN A 491 23.55 -3.06 11.77
N GLY A 492 23.94 -3.97 12.66
CA GLY A 492 23.02 -4.84 13.38
C GLY A 492 22.10 -4.08 14.34
N ILE A 493 22.63 -3.11 15.08
CA ILE A 493 21.82 -2.23 15.95
C ILE A 493 20.85 -1.40 15.12
N GLU A 494 21.31 -0.74 14.06
CA GLU A 494 20.45 0.04 13.15
C GLU A 494 19.32 -0.83 12.55
N ASN A 495 19.65 -2.06 12.15
CA ASN A 495 18.65 -3.02 11.66
C ASN A 495 17.67 -3.47 12.76
N LEU A 496 18.08 -3.57 14.01
CA LEU A 496 17.21 -3.91 15.14
C LEU A 496 16.26 -2.76 15.50
N LEU A 497 16.77 -1.52 15.50
CA LEU A 497 16.00 -0.31 15.74
C LEU A 497 14.97 -0.08 14.61
N GLY A 498 15.36 -0.41 13.36
CA GLY A 498 14.51 -0.25 12.18
C GLY A 498 14.69 1.11 11.51
N LYS A 499 14.09 1.24 10.33
CA LYS A 499 14.25 2.43 9.46
C LYS A 499 13.15 3.47 9.64
N ALA A 500 12.05 3.11 10.31
CA ALA A 500 10.93 4.00 10.52
C ALA A 500 11.24 5.00 11.63
N MET A 501 10.74 6.23 11.49
CA MET A 501 10.66 7.19 12.59
C MET A 501 9.85 6.56 13.72
N MET A 502 10.32 6.64 14.97
CA MET A 502 9.63 6.04 16.11
C MET A 502 8.89 7.12 16.90
N ALA A 503 7.59 6.98 17.03
CA ALA A 503 6.75 7.83 17.86
C ALA A 503 6.17 7.00 19.00
N VAL A 504 6.46 7.42 20.23
CA VAL A 504 6.11 6.66 21.44
C VAL A 504 5.24 7.49 22.35
N THR A 505 4.11 6.93 22.77
CA THR A 505 3.21 7.51 23.76
C THR A 505 3.38 6.80 25.10
N PHE A 506 3.69 7.57 26.14
CA PHE A 506 3.64 7.11 27.53
C PHE A 506 2.26 7.43 28.11
N TYR A 507 1.35 6.45 28.12
CA TYR A 507 -0.08 6.69 28.35
C TYR A 507 -0.46 6.92 29.82
N GLU A 508 0.43 6.64 30.79
CA GLU A 508 0.22 7.08 32.17
C GLU A 508 0.78 8.49 32.44
N ASP A 509 1.81 8.88 31.70
CA ASP A 509 2.49 10.17 31.84
C ASP A 509 1.90 11.27 30.93
N CYS A 510 0.99 10.89 30.03
CA CYS A 510 0.31 11.79 29.09
C CYS A 510 1.25 12.60 28.19
N VAL A 511 2.32 11.96 27.72
CA VAL A 511 3.33 12.57 26.84
C VAL A 511 3.66 11.63 25.69
N SER A 512 3.93 12.20 24.54
CA SER A 512 4.51 11.51 23.39
C SER A 512 5.81 12.18 22.99
N TYR A 513 6.73 11.40 22.44
CA TYR A 513 7.95 11.91 21.83
C TYR A 513 8.20 11.17 20.53
N CYS A 514 8.93 11.81 19.63
CA CYS A 514 9.30 11.26 18.34
C CYS A 514 10.82 11.27 18.20
N LYS A 515 11.39 10.18 17.71
CA LYS A 515 12.83 10.03 17.47
C LYS A 515 13.08 9.37 16.13
N GLU A 516 14.06 9.89 15.40
CA GLU A 516 14.71 9.14 14.34
C GLU A 516 15.99 8.54 14.91
N HIS A 517 16.28 7.29 14.54
CA HIS A 517 17.53 6.67 14.93
C HIS A 517 18.67 7.35 14.18
N SER A 518 19.50 8.08 14.92
CA SER A 518 20.72 8.67 14.39
C SER A 518 21.73 7.58 14.05
N LYS A 519 22.60 7.86 13.07
CA LYS A 519 23.74 7.02 12.76
C LYS A 519 24.59 6.80 14.02
N ILE A 520 25.08 5.57 14.21
CA ILE A 520 25.92 5.23 15.36
C ILE A 520 27.37 5.55 15.03
N ASP A 521 27.82 6.75 15.42
CA ASP A 521 29.18 7.19 15.15
C ASP A 521 30.18 6.77 16.25
N SER A 522 29.71 6.54 17.47
CA SER A 522 30.53 6.07 18.61
C SER A 522 30.91 4.58 18.53
N ILE A 523 31.81 4.14 19.41
CA ILE A 523 32.19 2.73 19.55
C ILE A 523 31.05 1.98 20.25
N VAL A 524 30.75 0.78 19.75
CA VAL A 524 29.77 -0.13 20.34
C VAL A 524 30.49 -1.12 21.26
N SER A 525 30.07 -1.12 22.52
CA SER A 525 30.52 -2.08 23.56
C SER A 525 29.52 -3.24 23.65
N VAL A 526 30.04 -4.47 23.81
CA VAL A 526 29.25 -5.70 23.95
C VAL A 526 29.38 -6.24 25.37
N TYR A 527 28.31 -6.16 26.14
CA TYR A 527 28.20 -6.70 27.49
C TYR A 527 27.48 -8.04 27.46
N SER A 528 28.26 -9.12 27.46
CA SER A 528 27.72 -10.47 27.50
C SER A 528 27.08 -10.79 28.86
N LYS A 529 26.05 -11.64 28.86
CA LYS A 529 25.36 -12.12 30.08
C LYS A 529 24.88 -10.99 31.01
N THR A 530 24.52 -9.83 30.43
CA THR A 530 24.17 -8.61 31.18
C THR A 530 22.76 -8.12 30.83
N PRO A 531 21.89 -7.89 31.83
CA PRO A 531 22.07 -8.08 33.27
C PRO A 531 21.80 -9.52 33.75
N SER A 532 21.58 -10.47 32.83
CA SER A 532 21.32 -11.87 33.18
C SER A 532 21.97 -12.83 32.18
N ALA A 533 22.16 -14.08 32.59
CA ALA A 533 22.81 -15.12 31.79
C ALA A 533 22.13 -15.42 30.43
N ILE A 534 20.87 -15.04 30.26
CA ILE A 534 20.09 -15.22 29.02
C ILE A 534 19.99 -13.94 28.17
N GLN A 535 20.79 -12.92 28.48
CA GLN A 535 20.76 -11.63 27.82
C GLN A 535 22.16 -11.12 27.49
N ASN A 536 22.31 -10.50 26.32
CA ASN A 536 23.48 -9.69 25.98
C ASN A 536 23.04 -8.24 25.73
N THR A 537 23.86 -7.27 26.11
CA THR A 537 23.55 -5.85 25.94
C THR A 537 24.61 -5.20 25.07
N LEU A 538 24.18 -4.46 24.05
CA LEU A 538 25.04 -3.60 23.23
C LEU A 538 24.84 -2.16 23.70
N ALA A 539 25.93 -1.42 23.91
CA ALA A 539 25.87 -0.04 24.37
C ALA A 539 26.73 0.87 23.50
N TRP A 540 26.30 2.12 23.33
CA TRP A 540 27.01 3.15 22.58
C TRP A 540 26.72 4.52 23.18
N ASN A 541 27.40 5.57 22.68
CA ASN A 541 27.31 6.93 23.21
C ASN A 541 27.60 6.99 24.72
N ASP A 542 28.75 6.48 25.14
CA ASP A 542 29.17 6.44 26.55
C ASP A 542 28.15 5.73 27.47
N ASP A 543 27.63 4.60 26.98
CA ASP A 543 26.62 3.75 27.64
C ASP A 543 25.24 4.42 27.87
N LEU A 544 24.99 5.61 27.31
CA LEU A 544 23.69 6.29 27.39
C LEU A 544 22.62 5.54 26.60
N ASP A 545 22.98 5.02 25.43
CA ASP A 545 22.07 4.24 24.61
C ASP A 545 22.41 2.75 24.71
N THR A 546 21.42 1.92 25.01
CA THR A 546 21.62 0.46 25.09
C THR A 546 20.52 -0.32 24.41
N ILE A 547 20.88 -1.43 23.77
CA ILE A 547 19.96 -2.43 23.26
C ILE A 547 20.24 -3.80 23.86
N SER A 548 19.24 -4.33 24.55
CA SER A 548 19.27 -5.58 25.30
C SER A 548 18.65 -6.70 24.45
N LEU A 549 19.40 -7.77 24.19
CA LEU A 549 18.98 -8.96 23.44
C LEU A 549 18.75 -10.14 24.38
N ARG A 550 17.50 -10.37 24.79
CA ARG A 550 17.13 -11.47 25.70
C ARG A 550 16.62 -12.69 24.92
N VAL A 551 17.23 -13.85 25.14
CA VAL A 551 16.82 -15.12 24.54
C VAL A 551 15.57 -15.67 25.25
N LYS A 552 14.55 -16.07 24.49
CA LYS A 552 13.34 -16.71 25.02
C LYS A 552 12.75 -17.76 24.08
N PHE A 553 12.08 -18.76 24.66
CA PHE A 553 11.18 -19.63 23.91
C PHE A 553 9.94 -18.85 23.45
N SER A 554 9.38 -19.25 22.31
CA SER A 554 8.16 -18.64 21.77
C SER A 554 6.88 -19.11 22.46
N ARG A 555 6.93 -20.24 23.15
CA ARG A 555 5.85 -20.81 23.96
C ARG A 555 6.35 -21.20 25.35
N GLY A 556 5.41 -21.39 26.28
CA GLY A 556 5.69 -21.86 27.63
C GLY A 556 6.34 -23.25 27.67
N GLN A 557 6.94 -23.58 28.81
CA GLN A 557 7.64 -24.83 29.03
C GLN A 557 6.73 -26.06 28.86
N GLU A 558 5.42 -25.94 29.08
CA GLU A 558 4.46 -27.04 28.88
C GLU A 558 4.42 -27.56 27.43
N HIS A 559 4.92 -26.78 26.47
CA HIS A 559 4.96 -27.16 25.05
C HIS A 559 6.28 -27.84 24.63
N GLY A 560 7.19 -28.13 25.56
CA GLY A 560 8.50 -28.69 25.25
C GLY A 560 9.35 -27.72 24.41
N TRP A 561 10.05 -28.24 23.39
CA TRP A 561 10.84 -27.40 22.50
C TRP A 561 9.96 -26.57 21.57
N SER A 562 10.03 -25.25 21.72
CA SER A 562 9.42 -24.30 20.78
C SER A 562 10.49 -23.44 20.11
N THR A 563 10.13 -22.74 19.03
CA THR A 563 11.06 -21.84 18.34
C THR A 563 11.62 -20.80 19.30
N ILE A 564 12.92 -20.55 19.24
CA ILE A 564 13.60 -19.59 20.11
C ILE A 564 13.70 -18.24 19.38
N LYS A 565 13.38 -17.17 20.10
CA LYS A 565 13.38 -15.79 19.62
C LYS A 565 14.13 -14.90 20.60
N LEU A 566 14.54 -13.74 20.12
CA LEU A 566 15.05 -12.65 20.94
C LEU A 566 13.93 -11.69 21.29
N THR A 567 14.03 -11.08 22.47
CA THR A 567 13.37 -9.81 22.77
C THR A 567 14.44 -8.74 22.70
N SER A 568 14.29 -7.79 21.78
CA SER A 568 15.18 -6.65 21.64
C SER A 568 14.57 -5.45 22.37
N GLU A 569 15.24 -4.97 23.40
CA GLU A 569 14.77 -3.90 24.27
C GLU A 569 15.75 -2.73 24.22
N TYR A 570 15.32 -1.62 23.63
CA TYR A 570 16.09 -0.38 23.56
C TYR A 570 15.76 0.51 24.76
N GLN A 571 16.78 1.01 25.43
CA GLN A 571 16.64 2.00 26.50
C GLN A 571 17.11 3.36 25.97
N LEU A 572 16.24 4.36 26.09
CA LEU A 572 16.58 5.75 25.79
C LEU A 572 17.43 6.33 26.93
N GLY A 573 18.57 6.90 26.55
CA GLY A 573 19.37 7.79 27.38
C GLY A 573 18.78 9.19 27.49
#